data_AF-A0A9E7MXN1-F1
#
_entry.id   AF-A0A9E7MXN1-F1
#
_cell.length_a   1.000
_cell.length_b   1.000
_cell.length_c   1.000
_cell.angle_alpha   90.00
_cell.angle_beta   90.00
_cell.angle_gamma   90.00
#
_symmetry.space_group_name_H-M   'P 1'
#
loop_
_entity.id
_entity.type
_entity.pdbx_description
1 polymer ?
#
loop_
_entity_poly.entity_id
_entity_poly.type
_entity_poly.pdbx_seq_one_letter_code
_entity_poly.pdbx_strand_id
1 'polypeptide(L)'
;MKKFIGNILLTAGLIGGAIVSARNPPLWTALGGSLAIMGVGILLRRQGEREALHQSATQGRGGKEELKRTLENAIAEIEKIMKEKDKDLEKAREHLGKILESLDTFAEKAQPLRVEGIKFYGEVMTSFSKAERHLNRAWSAYADGYIKEGDTYLESGYAQLKETLKLLSSN
;
A
#
# COMPACT_ATOMS: atom_id res chain seq x y z
N MET A 1 7.17 19.42 -8.93
CA MET A 1 8.30 19.87 -9.78
C MET A 1 9.64 19.24 -9.39
N LYS A 2 10.04 19.22 -8.10
CA LYS A 2 11.34 18.66 -7.66
C LYS A 2 11.60 17.21 -8.09
N LYS A 3 10.59 16.34 -8.03
CA LYS A 3 10.68 14.94 -8.50
C LYS A 3 11.01 14.82 -9.98
N PHE A 4 10.38 15.64 -10.83
CA PHE A 4 10.61 15.66 -12.27
C PHE A 4 12.02 16.15 -12.62
N ILE A 5 12.45 17.26 -11.99
CA ILE A 5 13.82 17.79 -12.14
C ILE A 5 14.85 16.76 -11.64
N GLY A 6 14.59 16.10 -10.52
CA GLY A 6 15.43 15.04 -9.98
C GLY A 6 15.60 13.87 -10.95
N ASN A 7 14.52 13.45 -11.63
CA ASN A 7 14.57 12.39 -12.65
C ASN A 7 15.42 12.80 -13.86
N ILE A 8 15.28 14.03 -14.35
CA ILE A 8 16.09 14.53 -15.48
C ILE A 8 17.58 14.51 -15.13
N LEU A 9 17.95 15.03 -13.95
CA LEU A 9 19.35 15.06 -13.50
C LEU A 9 19.92 13.65 -13.28
N LEU A 10 19.13 12.74 -12.74
CA LEU A 10 19.49 11.33 -12.61
C LEU A 10 19.83 10.70 -13.97
N THR A 11 18.95 10.86 -14.95
CA THR A 11 19.14 10.31 -16.30
C THR A 11 20.33 10.97 -17.00
N ALA A 12 20.47 12.30 -16.91
CA ALA A 12 21.60 13.02 -17.51
C ALA A 12 22.94 12.61 -16.89
N GLY A 13 23.03 12.48 -15.56
CA GLY A 13 24.23 12.01 -14.87
C GLY A 13 24.59 10.58 -15.22
N LEU A 14 23.60 9.68 -15.37
CA LEU A 14 23.82 8.30 -15.78
C LEU A 14 24.36 8.19 -17.20
N ILE A 15 23.71 8.86 -18.16
CA ILE A 15 24.12 8.85 -19.58
C ILE A 15 25.52 9.50 -19.72
N GLY A 16 25.73 10.66 -19.08
CA GLY A 16 27.02 11.34 -19.09
C GLY A 16 28.13 10.47 -18.48
N GLY A 17 27.86 9.84 -17.34
CA GLY A 17 28.81 8.94 -16.68
C GLY A 17 29.19 7.75 -17.56
N ALA A 18 28.22 7.14 -18.25
CA ALA A 18 28.46 6.02 -19.17
C ALA A 18 29.31 6.42 -20.39
N ILE A 19 29.03 7.58 -21.00
CA ILE A 19 29.80 8.06 -22.17
C ILE A 19 31.25 8.36 -21.77
N VAL A 20 31.43 8.99 -20.61
CA VAL A 20 32.73 9.46 -20.13
C VAL A 20 33.60 8.30 -19.64
N SER A 21 33.00 7.29 -19.00
CA SER A 21 33.71 6.09 -18.54
C SER A 21 34.11 5.14 -19.67
N ALA A 22 33.37 5.14 -20.78
CA ALA A 22 33.67 4.31 -21.94
C ALA A 22 34.89 4.76 -22.75
N ARG A 23 35.45 5.94 -22.48
CA ARG A 23 36.68 6.44 -23.15
C ARG A 23 37.93 5.81 -22.54
N ASN A 24 38.98 5.64 -23.36
CA ASN A 24 40.29 5.18 -22.92
C ASN A 24 41.40 6.20 -23.28
N PRO A 25 42.07 6.83 -22.31
CA PRO A 25 41.80 6.74 -20.87
C PRO A 25 40.48 7.45 -20.48
N PRO A 26 39.84 7.03 -19.38
CA PRO A 26 38.62 7.68 -18.90
C PRO A 26 38.86 9.13 -18.50
N LEU A 27 37.89 9.98 -18.79
CA LEU A 27 37.89 11.38 -18.35
C LEU A 27 37.40 11.48 -16.90
N TRP A 28 38.29 11.19 -15.95
CA TRP A 28 37.98 11.09 -14.52
C TRP A 28 37.28 12.33 -13.92
N THR A 29 37.64 13.53 -14.36
CA THR A 29 37.01 14.78 -13.88
C THR A 29 35.55 14.90 -14.34
N ALA A 30 35.28 14.59 -15.61
CA ALA A 30 33.93 14.57 -16.16
C ALA A 30 33.09 13.43 -15.58
N LEU A 31 33.73 12.31 -15.20
CA LEU A 31 33.07 11.21 -14.52
C LEU A 31 32.63 11.64 -13.12
N GLY A 32 33.51 12.31 -12.37
CA GLY A 32 33.17 12.91 -11.07
C GLY A 32 32.02 13.91 -11.17
N GLY A 33 32.04 14.78 -12.18
CA GLY A 33 30.94 15.73 -12.45
C GLY A 33 29.60 15.02 -12.75
N SER A 34 29.63 13.96 -13.55
CA SER A 34 28.43 13.18 -13.88
C SER A 34 27.84 12.47 -12.66
N LEU A 35 28.69 11.92 -11.79
CA LEU A 35 28.28 11.33 -10.51
C LEU A 35 27.69 12.37 -9.55
N ALA A 36 28.25 13.58 -9.50
CA ALA A 36 27.73 14.67 -8.69
C ALA A 36 26.32 15.10 -9.16
N ILE A 37 26.13 15.26 -10.48
CA ILE A 37 24.82 15.57 -11.08
C ILE A 37 23.80 14.48 -10.74
N MET A 38 24.19 13.21 -10.86
CA MET A 38 23.35 12.08 -10.47
C MET A 38 22.98 12.12 -8.98
N GLY A 39 23.96 12.41 -8.11
CA GLY A 39 23.74 12.57 -6.66
C GLY A 39 22.73 13.66 -6.32
N VAL A 40 22.85 14.84 -6.95
CA VAL A 40 21.87 15.94 -6.81
C VAL A 40 20.48 15.52 -7.29
N GLY A 41 20.40 14.78 -8.40
CA GLY A 41 19.15 14.21 -8.91
C GLY A 41 18.46 13.30 -7.90
N ILE A 42 19.20 12.42 -7.22
CA ILE A 42 18.69 11.55 -6.15
C ILE A 42 18.13 12.37 -5.00
N LEU A 43 18.85 13.40 -4.55
CA LEU A 43 18.43 14.24 -3.42
C LEU A 43 17.12 14.99 -3.74
N LEU A 44 17.04 15.64 -4.92
CA LEU A 44 15.85 16.36 -5.34
C LEU A 44 14.64 15.45 -5.55
N ARG A 45 14.86 14.24 -6.08
CA ARG A 45 13.82 13.22 -6.20
C ARG A 45 13.29 12.80 -4.83
N ARG A 46 14.19 12.49 -3.88
CA ARG A 46 13.82 12.10 -2.51
C ARG A 46 13.04 13.21 -1.80
N GLN A 47 13.45 14.46 -1.96
CA GLN A 47 12.71 15.60 -1.40
C GLN A 47 11.31 15.72 -2.00
N GLY A 48 11.18 15.60 -3.32
CA GLY A 48 9.87 15.65 -3.99
C GLY A 48 8.92 14.51 -3.59
N GLU A 49 9.43 13.30 -3.34
CA GLU A 49 8.62 12.18 -2.83
C GLU A 49 8.16 12.43 -1.39
N ARG A 50 9.02 12.97 -0.53
CA ARG A 50 8.63 13.36 0.83
C ARG A 50 7.57 14.46 0.84
N GLU A 51 7.72 15.48 0.00
CA GLU A 51 6.73 16.56 -0.12
C GLU A 51 5.36 16.03 -0.59
N ALA A 52 5.34 15.12 -1.56
CA ALA A 52 4.09 14.50 -2.02
C ALA A 52 3.40 13.69 -0.90
N LEU A 53 4.18 12.92 -0.12
CA LEU A 53 3.67 12.16 1.01
C LEU A 53 3.12 13.08 2.12
N HIS A 54 3.85 14.16 2.46
CA HIS A 54 3.38 15.15 3.43
C HIS A 54 2.12 15.85 2.94
N GLN A 55 2.04 16.25 1.67
CA GLN A 55 0.83 16.86 1.12
C GLN A 55 -0.37 15.92 1.17
N SER A 56 -0.20 14.63 0.85
CA SER A 56 -1.29 13.65 0.99
C SER A 56 -1.74 13.48 2.45
N ALA A 57 -0.80 13.49 3.40
CA ALA A 57 -1.11 13.44 4.83
C ALA A 57 -1.84 14.70 5.31
N THR A 58 -1.41 15.90 4.87
CA THR A 58 -2.01 17.18 5.28
C THR A 58 -3.37 17.44 4.63
N GLN A 59 -3.62 16.92 3.43
CA GLN A 59 -4.90 17.08 2.73
C GLN A 59 -6.00 16.12 3.20
N GLY A 60 -5.73 15.24 4.19
CA GLY A 60 -6.73 14.31 4.73
C GLY A 60 -7.23 13.27 3.72
N ARG A 61 -6.48 13.03 2.63
CA ARG A 61 -6.73 11.94 1.69
C ARG A 61 -5.91 10.74 2.14
N GLY A 62 -6.52 9.86 2.93
CA GLY A 62 -5.82 8.79 3.63
C GLY A 62 -5.24 9.23 4.96
N GLY A 63 -4.57 8.29 5.62
CA GLY A 63 -4.04 8.48 6.97
C GLY A 63 -4.75 7.61 8.01
N LYS A 64 -4.13 7.55 9.18
CA LYS A 64 -4.40 6.56 10.23
C LYS A 64 -5.88 6.49 10.65
N GLU A 65 -6.53 7.62 10.87
CA GLU A 65 -7.93 7.68 11.30
C GLU A 65 -8.91 7.25 10.21
N GLU A 66 -8.67 7.61 8.94
CA GLU A 66 -9.51 7.15 7.83
C GLU A 66 -9.38 5.64 7.64
N LEU A 67 -8.16 5.10 7.76
CA LEU A 67 -7.90 3.66 7.67
C LEU A 67 -8.56 2.91 8.83
N LYS A 68 -8.46 3.43 10.06
CA LYS A 68 -9.17 2.85 11.22
C LYS A 68 -10.66 2.78 10.97
N ARG A 69 -11.29 3.89 10.58
CA ARG A 69 -12.73 3.93 10.29
C ARG A 69 -13.12 2.93 9.18
N THR A 70 -12.31 2.82 8.14
CA THR A 70 -12.54 1.87 7.04
C THR A 70 -12.50 0.43 7.56
N LEU A 71 -11.51 0.08 8.38
CA LEU A 71 -11.39 -1.26 8.98
C LEU A 71 -12.50 -1.54 9.99
N GLU A 72 -12.85 -0.59 10.87
CA GLU A 72 -13.92 -0.72 11.84
C GLU A 72 -15.26 -1.00 11.17
N ASN A 73 -15.57 -0.26 10.10
CA ASN A 73 -16.76 -0.49 9.30
C ASN A 73 -16.74 -1.88 8.66
N ALA A 74 -15.64 -2.27 8.01
CA ALA A 74 -15.52 -3.59 7.39
C ALA A 74 -15.65 -4.73 8.41
N ILE A 75 -15.01 -4.61 9.58
CA ILE A 75 -15.10 -5.58 10.68
C ILE A 75 -16.55 -5.69 11.18
N ALA A 76 -17.23 -4.55 11.39
CA ALA A 76 -18.61 -4.55 11.86
C ALA A 76 -19.57 -5.21 10.85
N GLU A 77 -19.39 -4.95 9.55
CA GLU A 77 -20.20 -5.57 8.49
C GLU A 77 -19.90 -7.07 8.35
N ILE A 78 -18.63 -7.50 8.40
CA ILE A 78 -18.27 -8.92 8.38
C ILE A 78 -18.87 -9.66 9.58
N GLU A 79 -18.91 -9.02 10.76
CA GLU A 79 -19.53 -9.63 11.93
C GLU A 79 -21.03 -9.87 11.75
N LYS A 80 -21.74 -8.99 11.01
CA LYS A 80 -23.13 -9.23 10.63
C LYS A 80 -23.24 -10.40 9.66
N ILE A 81 -22.37 -10.49 8.65
CA ILE A 81 -22.33 -11.62 7.70
C ILE A 81 -22.14 -12.93 8.45
N MET A 82 -21.19 -12.99 9.40
CA MET A 82 -20.93 -14.19 10.19
C MET A 82 -22.15 -14.69 10.99
N LYS A 83 -23.05 -13.78 11.40
CA LYS A 83 -24.29 -14.11 12.14
C LYS A 83 -25.45 -14.51 11.23
N GLU A 84 -25.44 -14.08 9.96
CA GLU A 84 -26.58 -14.21 9.04
C GLU A 84 -26.34 -15.18 7.87
N LYS A 85 -25.10 -15.58 7.61
CA LYS A 85 -24.68 -16.41 6.47
C LYS A 85 -25.42 -17.74 6.33
N ASP A 86 -25.85 -18.34 7.44
CA ASP A 86 -26.56 -19.63 7.44
C ASP A 86 -27.97 -19.54 6.85
N LYS A 87 -28.53 -18.32 6.74
CA LYS A 87 -29.88 -18.09 6.21
C LYS A 87 -29.89 -17.89 4.69
N ASP A 88 -28.88 -17.20 4.17
CA ASP A 88 -28.79 -16.80 2.77
C ASP A 88 -27.33 -16.59 2.36
N LEU A 89 -26.76 -17.61 1.70
CA LEU A 89 -25.37 -17.62 1.26
C LEU A 89 -25.11 -16.60 0.14
N GLU A 90 -26.08 -16.42 -0.76
CA GLU A 90 -25.92 -15.52 -1.90
C GLU A 90 -25.90 -14.06 -1.42
N LYS A 91 -26.77 -13.72 -0.47
CA LYS A 91 -26.74 -12.42 0.18
C LYS A 91 -25.46 -12.18 0.97
N ALA A 92 -24.96 -13.20 1.68
CA ALA A 92 -23.67 -13.13 2.38
C ALA A 92 -22.52 -12.84 1.40
N ARG A 93 -22.50 -13.51 0.25
CA ARG A 93 -21.52 -13.28 -0.83
C ARG A 93 -21.63 -11.87 -1.41
N GLU A 94 -22.84 -11.39 -1.71
CA GLU A 94 -23.05 -10.04 -2.25
C GLU A 94 -22.56 -8.97 -1.25
N HIS A 95 -22.91 -9.12 0.03
CA HIS A 95 -22.46 -8.22 1.08
C HIS A 95 -20.93 -8.24 1.23
N LEU A 96 -20.31 -9.43 1.20
CA LEU A 96 -18.85 -9.54 1.25
C LEU A 96 -18.18 -8.87 0.05
N GLY A 97 -18.78 -8.95 -1.14
CA GLY A 97 -18.32 -8.25 -2.34
C GLY A 97 -18.26 -6.73 -2.15
N LYS A 98 -19.33 -6.13 -1.59
CA LYS A 98 -19.37 -4.69 -1.28
C LYS A 98 -18.30 -4.27 -0.27
N ILE A 99 -17.99 -5.14 0.68
CA ILE A 99 -16.92 -4.90 1.65
C ILE A 99 -15.56 -4.90 0.94
N LEU A 100 -15.30 -5.89 0.07
CA LEU A 100 -14.07 -5.95 -0.71
C LEU A 100 -13.89 -4.70 -1.59
N GLU A 101 -14.93 -4.25 -2.29
CA GLU A 101 -14.90 -2.99 -3.07
C GLU A 101 -14.54 -1.77 -2.20
N SER A 102 -15.05 -1.72 -0.96
CA SER A 102 -14.71 -0.64 -0.03
C SER A 102 -13.23 -0.66 0.41
N LEU A 103 -12.60 -1.84 0.38
CA LEU A 103 -11.21 -2.06 0.78
C LEU A 103 -10.21 -1.87 -0.37
N ASP A 104 -10.64 -1.85 -1.64
CA ASP A 104 -9.75 -1.71 -2.81
C ASP A 104 -8.83 -0.46 -2.73
N THR A 105 -9.37 0.64 -2.18
CA THR A 105 -8.62 1.90 -2.06
C THR A 105 -7.73 1.98 -0.81
N PHE A 106 -7.72 0.95 0.04
CA PHE A 106 -7.00 0.96 1.31
C PHE A 106 -5.48 1.14 1.10
N ALA A 107 -4.89 0.43 0.13
CA ALA A 107 -3.46 0.50 -0.15
C ALA A 107 -3.00 1.91 -0.58
N GLU A 108 -3.83 2.61 -1.34
CA GLU A 108 -3.59 4.00 -1.75
C GLU A 108 -3.68 4.94 -0.55
N LYS A 109 -4.73 4.80 0.26
CA LYS A 109 -4.95 5.58 1.49
C LYS A 109 -3.92 5.32 2.58
N ALA A 110 -3.22 4.19 2.51
CA ALA A 110 -2.14 3.83 3.43
C ALA A 110 -0.77 4.41 3.05
N GLN A 111 -0.58 4.94 1.83
CA GLN A 111 0.70 5.53 1.41
C GLN A 111 1.24 6.62 2.37
N PRO A 112 0.40 7.50 2.96
CA PRO A 112 0.85 8.50 3.92
C PRO A 112 1.52 7.92 5.18
N LEU A 113 1.20 6.67 5.58
CA LEU A 113 1.83 6.02 6.75
C LEU A 113 3.35 5.82 6.58
N ARG A 114 3.87 5.90 5.35
CA ARG A 114 5.32 5.85 5.08
C ARG A 114 6.09 7.00 5.76
N VAL A 115 5.40 8.08 6.13
CA VAL A 115 5.97 9.19 6.93
C VAL A 115 6.28 8.74 8.36
N GLU A 116 5.44 7.89 8.97
CA GLU A 116 5.67 7.30 10.30
C GLU A 116 6.78 6.22 10.25
N GLY A 117 6.99 5.62 9.07
CA GLY A 117 8.15 4.79 8.78
C GLY A 117 7.84 3.67 7.80
N ILE A 118 8.82 3.33 6.96
CA ILE A 118 8.68 2.24 5.96
C ILE A 118 8.39 0.90 6.64
N LYS A 119 8.99 0.65 7.82
CA LYS A 119 8.76 -0.57 8.60
C LYS A 119 7.29 -0.66 9.04
N PHE A 120 6.77 0.39 9.68
CA PHE A 120 5.39 0.42 10.14
C PHE A 120 4.38 0.28 8.99
N TYR A 121 4.59 1.03 7.90
CA TYR A 121 3.79 0.87 6.68
C TYR A 121 3.82 -0.57 6.16
N GLY A 122 5.00 -1.21 6.13
CA GLY A 122 5.18 -2.59 5.71
C GLY A 122 4.43 -3.58 6.60
N GLU A 123 4.47 -3.41 7.91
CA GLU A 123 3.75 -4.25 8.88
C GLU A 123 2.23 -4.16 8.69
N VAL A 124 1.68 -2.94 8.59
CA VAL A 124 0.25 -2.70 8.33
C VAL A 124 -0.17 -3.33 7.00
N MET A 125 0.56 -3.07 5.92
CA MET A 125 0.21 -3.59 4.58
C MET A 125 0.34 -5.10 4.49
N THR A 126 1.31 -5.70 5.18
CA THR A 126 1.47 -7.16 5.22
C THR A 126 0.29 -7.82 5.92
N SER A 127 -0.12 -7.26 7.06
CA SER A 127 -1.30 -7.73 7.79
C SER A 127 -2.57 -7.58 6.95
N PHE A 128 -2.79 -6.40 6.37
CA PHE A 128 -3.96 -6.11 5.54
C PHE A 128 -4.05 -7.03 4.31
N SER A 129 -2.95 -7.19 3.57
CA SER A 129 -2.93 -8.02 2.34
C SER A 129 -3.28 -9.47 2.63
N LYS A 130 -2.91 -9.99 3.82
CA LYS A 130 -3.29 -11.33 4.24
C LYS A 130 -4.79 -11.41 4.53
N ALA A 131 -5.37 -10.39 5.17
CA ALA A 131 -6.80 -10.33 5.44
C ALA A 131 -7.61 -10.30 4.14
N GLU A 132 -7.26 -9.39 3.23
CA GLU A 132 -7.88 -9.23 1.91
C GLU A 132 -7.84 -10.54 1.10
N ARG A 133 -6.72 -11.25 1.09
CA ARG A 133 -6.61 -12.56 0.42
C ARG A 133 -7.56 -13.60 1.01
N HIS A 134 -7.69 -13.66 2.33
CA HIS A 134 -8.62 -14.57 2.98
C HIS A 134 -10.07 -14.21 2.66
N LEU A 135 -10.43 -12.91 2.70
CA LEU A 135 -11.78 -12.47 2.34
C LEU A 135 -12.12 -12.75 0.87
N ASN A 136 -11.17 -12.55 -0.06
CA ASN A 136 -11.36 -12.92 -1.46
C ASN A 136 -11.55 -14.44 -1.66
N ARG A 137 -10.82 -15.27 -0.89
CA ARG A 137 -11.03 -16.72 -0.89
C ARG A 137 -12.39 -17.10 -0.33
N ALA A 138 -12.85 -16.43 0.73
CA ALA A 138 -14.18 -16.64 1.28
C ALA A 138 -15.27 -16.32 0.26
N TRP A 139 -15.15 -15.16 -0.41
CA TRP A 139 -16.06 -14.74 -1.47
C TRP A 139 -16.11 -15.76 -2.63
N SER A 140 -14.94 -16.25 -3.07
CA SER A 140 -14.84 -17.26 -4.13
C SER A 140 -15.44 -18.60 -3.70
N ALA A 141 -15.15 -19.05 -2.47
CA ALA A 141 -15.71 -20.29 -1.94
C ALA A 141 -17.25 -20.22 -1.83
N TYR A 142 -17.81 -19.08 -1.43
CA TYR A 142 -19.26 -18.87 -1.43
C TYR A 142 -19.84 -18.86 -2.84
N ALA A 143 -19.12 -18.31 -3.83
CA ALA A 143 -19.51 -18.37 -5.23
C ALA A 143 -19.63 -19.80 -5.76
N ASP A 144 -18.74 -20.68 -5.32
CA ASP A 144 -18.66 -22.07 -5.75
C ASP A 144 -19.50 -23.02 -4.89
N GLY A 145 -20.15 -22.52 -3.82
CA GLY A 145 -20.96 -23.31 -2.90
C GLY A 145 -20.16 -24.07 -1.81
N TYR A 146 -18.86 -23.80 -1.65
CA TYR A 146 -18.01 -24.40 -0.62
C TYR A 146 -18.15 -23.68 0.73
N ILE A 147 -19.30 -23.87 1.39
CA ILE A 147 -19.68 -23.14 2.62
C ILE A 147 -18.62 -23.24 3.73
N LYS A 148 -18.17 -24.45 4.07
CA LYS A 148 -17.20 -24.66 5.17
C LYS A 148 -15.86 -23.98 4.92
N GLU A 149 -15.40 -24.00 3.68
CA GLU A 149 -14.17 -23.33 3.27
C GLU A 149 -14.34 -21.81 3.32
N GLY A 150 -15.46 -21.32 2.79
CA GLY A 150 -15.81 -19.91 2.83
C GLY A 150 -15.86 -19.37 4.26
N ASP A 151 -16.45 -20.12 5.19
CA ASP A 151 -16.53 -19.78 6.60
C ASP A 151 -15.16 -19.70 7.26
N THR A 152 -14.32 -20.70 7.02
CA THR A 152 -12.95 -20.74 7.56
C THR A 152 -12.14 -19.53 7.10
N TYR A 153 -12.26 -19.16 5.82
CA TYR A 153 -11.56 -17.99 5.30
C TYR A 153 -12.19 -16.66 5.71
N LEU A 154 -13.52 -16.60 5.89
CA LEU A 154 -14.20 -15.41 6.40
C LEU A 154 -13.72 -15.10 7.83
N GLU A 155 -13.69 -16.11 8.70
CA GLU A 155 -13.18 -15.99 10.07
C GLU A 155 -11.70 -15.59 10.11
N SER A 156 -10.88 -16.21 9.26
CA SER A 156 -9.46 -15.89 9.14
C SER A 156 -9.23 -14.46 8.66
N GLY A 157 -9.99 -14.01 7.65
CA GLY A 157 -9.95 -12.64 7.14
C GLY A 157 -10.39 -11.62 8.18
N TYR A 158 -11.49 -11.89 8.89
CA TYR A 158 -11.98 -11.08 10.00
C TYR A 158 -10.94 -10.90 11.11
N ALA A 159 -10.33 -12.00 11.56
CA ALA A 159 -9.29 -11.96 12.59
C ALA A 159 -8.07 -11.14 12.13
N GLN A 160 -7.67 -11.26 10.87
CA GLN A 160 -6.53 -10.53 10.32
C GLN A 160 -6.83 -9.02 10.10
N LEU A 161 -8.07 -8.64 9.78
CA LEU A 161 -8.48 -7.24 9.77
C LEU A 161 -8.41 -6.63 11.17
N LYS A 162 -8.84 -7.35 12.21
CA LYS A 162 -8.68 -6.92 13.61
C LYS A 162 -7.22 -6.69 13.99
N GLU A 163 -6.33 -7.60 13.57
CA GLU A 163 -4.89 -7.42 13.81
C GLU A 163 -4.36 -6.18 13.08
N THR A 164 -4.80 -5.93 11.84
CA THR A 164 -4.46 -4.70 11.10
C THR A 164 -4.92 -3.44 11.84
N LEU A 165 -6.16 -3.44 12.37
CA LEU A 165 -6.70 -2.33 13.15
C LEU A 165 -5.90 -2.12 14.45
N LYS A 166 -5.49 -3.21 15.11
CA LYS A 166 -4.66 -3.16 16.32
C LYS A 166 -3.29 -2.55 16.05
N LEU A 167 -2.62 -2.93 14.95
CA LEU A 167 -1.35 -2.32 14.52
C LEU A 167 -1.50 -0.81 14.30
N LEU A 168 -2.60 -0.38 13.68
CA LEU A 168 -2.91 1.04 13.49
C LEU A 168 -3.27 1.77 14.79
N SER A 169 -3.61 1.07 15.87
CA SER A 169 -4.02 1.68 17.15
C SER A 169 -2.92 1.65 18.22
N SER A 170 -1.87 0.85 18.01
CA SER A 170 -0.80 0.60 18.99
C SER A 170 0.44 1.51 18.83
N ASN A 171 0.51 2.25 17.72
CA ASN A 171 1.44 3.39 17.52
C ASN A 171 0.63 4.69 17.56
#